data_AF-A0AAN9J2E1-F1
#
_entry.id   AF-A0AAN9J2E1-F1
#
_cell.length_a   1.000
_cell.length_b   1.000
_cell.length_c   1.000
_cell.angle_alpha   90.00
_cell.angle_beta   90.00
_cell.angle_gamma   90.00
#
_symmetry.space_group_name_H-M   'P 1'
#
loop_
_entity.id
_entity.type
_entity.pdbx_description
1 polymer ?
#
loop_
_entity_poly.entity_id
_entity_poly.type
_entity_poly.pdbx_seq_one_letter_code
_entity_poly.pdbx_strand_id
1 'polypeptide(L)'
;MASSSRIPIDQEEENHSSPPRERSKSPLAGIYHHRQTPEQIARLEESFNQQLNLDENQRNQLAQKLSLSQKQIRCWFDNKKTSKKAEMKQEENGVLRAQNERLLKENMLMKKILENEKCLACCGLSIEDVEKHKHSLQQLKLENAQLKDKAS
;
A
#
# COMPACT_ATOMS: atom_id res chain seq x y z
N MET A 1 15.59 37.06 2.81
CA MET A 1 14.16 36.75 2.54
C MET A 1 14.11 35.89 1.30
N ALA A 2 14.09 34.56 1.46
CA ALA A 2 13.94 33.62 0.35
C ALA A 2 12.55 32.99 0.49
N SER A 3 11.62 33.49 -0.32
CA SER A 3 10.24 33.00 -0.37
C SER A 3 10.26 31.56 -0.87
N SER A 4 9.99 30.61 0.04
CA SER A 4 9.72 29.22 -0.32
C SER A 4 8.31 29.19 -0.92
N SER A 5 8.25 29.19 -2.26
CA SER A 5 7.01 29.04 -3.01
C SER A 5 6.39 27.69 -2.67
N ARG A 6 5.31 27.69 -1.90
CA ARG A 6 4.40 26.54 -1.82
C ARG A 6 3.80 26.36 -3.20
N ILE A 7 4.05 25.20 -3.79
CA ILE A 7 3.34 24.72 -4.96
C ILE A 7 1.88 24.51 -4.52
N PRO A 8 0.89 25.16 -5.15
CA PRO A 8 -0.51 24.85 -4.91
C PRO A 8 -0.77 23.42 -5.40
N ILE A 9 -1.23 22.56 -4.50
CA ILE A 9 -1.81 21.27 -4.88
C ILE A 9 -3.24 21.61 -5.29
N ASP A 10 -3.46 21.77 -6.60
CA ASP A 10 -4.80 21.89 -7.15
C ASP A 10 -5.60 20.63 -6.76
N GLN A 11 -6.66 20.86 -5.99
CA GLN A 11 -7.70 19.89 -5.73
C GLN A 11 -8.59 19.81 -6.97
N GLU A 12 -8.17 19.03 -7.97
CA GLU A 12 -9.08 18.51 -8.98
C GLU A 12 -9.79 17.29 -8.40
N GLU A 13 -10.89 17.51 -7.67
CA GLU A 13 -11.88 16.47 -7.43
C GLU A 13 -12.69 16.24 -8.72
N GLU A 14 -12.09 15.52 -9.67
CA GLU A 14 -12.82 14.85 -10.74
C GLU A 14 -13.59 13.66 -10.14
N ASN A 15 -14.76 13.95 -9.59
CA ASN A 15 -15.75 12.93 -9.23
C ASN A 15 -16.44 12.40 -10.50
N HIS A 16 -15.69 11.71 -11.35
CA HIS A 16 -16.24 10.84 -12.37
C HIS A 16 -16.58 9.48 -11.77
N SER A 17 -17.60 9.48 -10.91
CA SER A 17 -18.34 8.27 -10.56
C SER A 17 -19.06 7.74 -11.81
N SER A 18 -18.35 6.97 -12.62
CA SER A 18 -18.98 6.12 -13.62
C SER A 18 -19.88 5.11 -12.90
N PRO A 19 -21.17 4.98 -13.27
CA PRO A 19 -22.05 4.04 -12.62
C PRO A 19 -21.53 2.60 -12.84
N PRO A 20 -21.74 1.68 -11.89
CA PRO A 20 -21.40 0.28 -12.09
C PRO A 20 -22.11 -0.19 -13.35
N ARG A 21 -21.35 -0.60 -14.38
CA ARG A 21 -21.94 -1.29 -15.53
C ARG A 21 -22.64 -2.53 -14.99
N GLU A 22 -23.96 -2.49 -14.94
CA GLU A 22 -24.76 -3.70 -14.75
C GLU A 22 -24.32 -4.70 -15.80
N ARG A 23 -23.72 -5.80 -15.35
CA ARG A 23 -23.48 -6.95 -16.22
C ARG A 23 -24.84 -7.49 -16.60
N SER A 24 -25.33 -7.06 -17.77
CA SER A 24 -26.41 -7.73 -18.46
C SER A 24 -26.09 -9.22 -18.46
N LYS A 25 -26.88 -10.00 -17.71
CA LYS A 25 -26.78 -11.45 -17.68
C LYS A 25 -27.20 -11.93 -19.07
N SER A 26 -26.22 -12.06 -19.96
CA SER A 26 -26.42 -12.65 -21.28
C SER A 26 -26.95 -14.08 -21.10
N PRO A 27 -27.99 -14.52 -21.85
CA PRO A 27 -28.62 -15.84 -21.72
C PRO A 27 -27.73 -17.02 -22.16
N LEU A 28 -26.44 -16.82 -22.37
CA LEU A 28 -25.50 -17.86 -22.81
C LEU A 28 -24.78 -18.56 -21.64
N ALA A 29 -25.35 -18.52 -20.43
CA ALA A 29 -24.89 -19.30 -19.27
C ALA A 29 -24.98 -20.84 -19.45
N GLY A 30 -25.31 -21.31 -20.67
CA GLY A 30 -25.45 -22.70 -21.05
C GLY A 30 -24.44 -23.24 -22.06
N ILE A 31 -23.43 -22.47 -22.51
CA ILE A 31 -22.27 -23.12 -23.17
C ILE A 31 -21.38 -23.62 -22.04
N TYR A 32 -21.59 -24.88 -21.67
CA TYR A 32 -20.88 -25.62 -20.64
C TYR A 32 -19.36 -25.43 -20.77
N HIS A 33 -18.82 -24.40 -20.11
CA HIS A 33 -17.41 -24.33 -19.80
C HIS A 33 -17.18 -25.42 -18.77
N HIS A 34 -16.88 -26.64 -19.23
CA HIS A 34 -16.48 -27.72 -18.34
C HIS A 34 -15.30 -27.21 -17.51
N ARG A 35 -15.58 -26.99 -16.23
CA ARG A 35 -14.57 -26.66 -15.24
C ARG A 35 -13.57 -27.81 -15.23
N GLN A 36 -12.29 -27.50 -15.38
CA GLN A 36 -11.26 -28.54 -15.32
C GLN A 36 -11.32 -29.25 -13.96
N THR A 37 -11.13 -30.56 -13.96
CA THR A 37 -11.01 -31.33 -12.72
C THR A 37 -9.74 -30.92 -11.96
N PRO A 38 -9.66 -31.16 -10.65
CA PRO A 38 -8.45 -30.87 -9.88
C PRO A 38 -7.19 -31.53 -10.47
N GLU A 39 -7.30 -32.75 -10.99
CA GLU A 39 -6.21 -33.48 -11.64
C GLU A 39 -5.77 -32.80 -12.94
N GLN A 40 -6.74 -32.34 -13.75
CA GLN A 40 -6.45 -31.57 -14.97
C GLN A 40 -5.76 -30.25 -14.62
N ILE A 41 -6.23 -29.54 -13.58
CA ILE A 41 -5.60 -28.30 -13.11
C ILE A 41 -4.16 -28.57 -12.65
N ALA A 42 -3.93 -29.59 -11.83
CA ALA A 42 -2.60 -29.94 -11.35
C ALA A 42 -1.62 -30.21 -12.50
N ARG A 43 -2.06 -30.95 -13.53
CA ARG A 43 -1.21 -31.25 -14.69
C ARG A 43 -0.97 -30.03 -15.58
N LEU A 44 -1.95 -29.14 -15.70
CA LEU A 44 -1.80 -27.84 -16.37
C LEU A 44 -0.80 -26.95 -15.64
N GLU A 45 -0.87 -26.89 -14.31
CA GLU A 45 0.06 -26.14 -13.46
C GLU A 45 1.48 -26.70 -13.53
N GLU A 46 1.65 -28.02 -13.46
CA GLU A 46 2.95 -28.65 -13.64
C GLU A 46 3.57 -28.29 -15.00
N SER A 47 2.76 -28.37 -16.06
CA SER A 47 3.20 -28.00 -17.43
C SER A 47 3.56 -26.51 -17.52
N PHE A 48 2.79 -25.63 -16.87
CA PHE A 48 3.05 -24.19 -16.84
C PHE A 48 4.34 -23.85 -16.07
N ASN A 49 4.60 -24.54 -14.97
CA ASN A 49 5.81 -24.37 -14.17
C ASN A 49 7.06 -24.82 -14.92
N GLN A 50 6.93 -25.80 -15.82
CA GLN A 50 8.00 -26.21 -16.73
C GLN A 50 8.19 -25.23 -17.89
N GLN A 51 7.08 -24.73 -18.48
CA GLN A 51 7.13 -23.84 -19.63
C GLN A 51 5.93 -22.87 -19.69
N LEU A 52 6.22 -21.57 -19.69
CA LEU A 52 5.19 -20.51 -19.67
C LEU A 52 4.41 -20.38 -20.98
N ASN A 53 4.99 -20.77 -22.12
CA ASN A 53 4.40 -20.65 -23.45
C ASN A 53 4.48 -22.00 -24.16
N LEU A 54 3.36 -22.67 -24.43
CA LEU A 54 3.36 -23.90 -25.22
C LEU A 54 3.39 -23.59 -26.72
N ASP A 55 4.19 -24.34 -27.47
CA ASP A 55 4.07 -24.42 -28.92
C ASP A 55 2.81 -25.21 -29.34
N GLU A 56 2.52 -25.24 -30.64
CA GLU A 56 1.34 -25.92 -31.16
C GLU A 56 1.36 -27.44 -30.91
N ASN A 57 2.50 -28.09 -31.05
CA ASN A 57 2.65 -29.53 -30.86
C ASN A 57 2.48 -29.91 -29.39
N GLN A 58 3.09 -29.17 -28.48
CA GLN A 58 2.98 -29.33 -27.04
C GLN A 58 1.54 -29.08 -26.58
N ARG A 59 0.88 -28.05 -27.13
CA ARG A 59 -0.54 -27.79 -26.87
C ARG A 59 -1.42 -28.95 -27.33
N ASN A 60 -1.14 -29.54 -28.49
CA ASN A 60 -1.88 -30.69 -29.02
C ASN A 60 -1.70 -31.92 -28.13
N GLN A 61 -0.46 -32.22 -27.73
CA GLN A 61 -0.17 -33.34 -26.85
C GLN A 61 -0.83 -33.18 -25.48
N LEU A 62 -0.80 -31.98 -24.90
CA LEU A 62 -1.43 -31.70 -23.61
C LEU A 62 -2.96 -31.77 -23.68
N ALA A 63 -3.53 -31.25 -24.77
CA ALA A 63 -4.96 -31.36 -25.07
C ALA A 63 -5.41 -32.83 -25.12
N GLN A 64 -4.67 -33.68 -25.85
CA GLN A 64 -4.95 -35.12 -25.91
C GLN A 64 -4.83 -35.79 -24.54
N LYS A 65 -3.73 -35.57 -23.82
CA LYS A 65 -3.47 -36.18 -22.50
C LYS A 65 -4.55 -35.82 -21.47
N LEU A 66 -5.09 -34.60 -21.52
CA LEU A 66 -6.09 -34.12 -20.57
C LEU A 66 -7.52 -34.26 -21.07
N SER A 67 -7.73 -34.77 -22.29
CA SER A 67 -9.04 -34.78 -22.97
C SER A 67 -9.70 -33.39 -22.98
N LEU A 68 -8.91 -32.36 -23.26
CA LEU A 68 -9.33 -30.98 -23.40
C LEU A 68 -9.14 -30.50 -24.83
N SER A 69 -9.90 -29.48 -25.25
CA SER A 69 -9.64 -28.82 -26.53
C SER A 69 -8.39 -27.93 -26.45
N GLN A 70 -7.67 -27.78 -27.56
CA GLN A 70 -6.54 -26.83 -27.64
C GLN A 70 -6.92 -25.41 -27.22
N LYS A 71 -8.16 -24.99 -27.50
CA LYS A 71 -8.70 -23.69 -27.10
C LYS A 71 -8.78 -23.57 -25.59
N GLN A 72 -9.23 -24.62 -24.88
CA GLN A 72 -9.25 -24.63 -23.42
C GLN A 72 -7.84 -24.54 -22.83
N ILE A 73 -6.87 -25.27 -23.41
CA ILE A 73 -5.46 -25.17 -22.99
C ILE A 73 -4.96 -23.73 -23.17
N ARG A 74 -5.15 -23.14 -24.35
CA ARG A 74 -4.74 -21.75 -24.62
C ARG A 74 -5.37 -20.77 -23.62
N CYS A 75 -6.69 -20.79 -23.47
CA CYS A 75 -7.39 -19.89 -22.55
C CYS A 75 -6.90 -20.07 -21.11
N TRP A 76 -6.65 -21.31 -20.67
CA TRP A 76 -6.14 -21.57 -19.33
C TRP A 76 -4.74 -20.97 -19.14
N PHE A 77 -3.83 -21.14 -20.12
CA PHE A 77 -2.48 -20.57 -20.05
C PHE A 77 -2.51 -19.03 -20.06
N ASP A 78 -3.34 -18.41 -20.89
CA ASP A 78 -3.49 -16.96 -20.94
C ASP A 78 -4.06 -16.40 -19.62
N ASN A 79 -5.03 -17.09 -19.03
CA ASN A 79 -5.58 -16.76 -17.72
C ASN A 79 -4.54 -16.93 -16.60
N LYS A 80 -3.76 -18.03 -16.61
CA LYS A 80 -2.72 -18.28 -15.61
C LYS A 80 -1.63 -17.21 -15.66
N LYS A 81 -1.20 -16.79 -16.85
CA LYS A 81 -0.25 -15.66 -17.02
C LYS A 81 -0.80 -14.37 -16.43
N THR A 82 -2.06 -14.06 -16.73
CA THR A 82 -2.73 -12.85 -16.22
C THR A 82 -2.82 -12.87 -14.71
N SER A 83 -3.21 -14.01 -14.14
CA SER A 83 -3.26 -14.22 -12.69
C SER A 83 -1.88 -14.09 -12.05
N LYS A 84 -0.83 -14.68 -12.64
CA LYS A 84 0.53 -14.57 -12.11
C LYS A 84 1.04 -13.11 -12.15
N LYS A 85 0.75 -12.39 -13.23
CA LYS A 85 1.08 -10.97 -13.35
C LYS A 85 0.34 -10.12 -12.31
N ALA A 86 -0.92 -10.44 -12.01
CA ALA A 86 -1.69 -9.76 -10.99
C ALA A 86 -1.13 -10.02 -9.58
N GLU A 87 -0.78 -11.27 -9.27
CA GLU A 87 -0.14 -11.67 -8.01
C GLU A 87 1.17 -10.89 -7.79
N MET A 88 2.05 -10.85 -8.79
CA MET A 88 3.32 -10.09 -8.71
C MET A 88 3.08 -8.60 -8.43
N LYS A 89 2.11 -7.98 -9.11
CA LYS A 89 1.76 -6.57 -8.88
C LYS A 89 1.21 -6.34 -7.48
N GLN A 90 0.42 -7.28 -6.96
CA GLN A 90 -0.12 -7.18 -5.62
C GLN A 90 0.99 -7.28 -4.56
N GLU A 91 1.94 -8.19 -4.76
CA GLU A 91 3.11 -8.35 -3.91
C GLU A 91 3.97 -7.08 -3.92
N GLU A 92 4.30 -6.56 -5.10
CA GLU A 92 5.05 -5.30 -5.27
C GLU A 92 4.34 -4.13 -4.58
N ASN A 93 3.02 -3.99 -4.77
CA ASN A 93 2.24 -2.96 -4.11
C ASN A 93 2.21 -3.14 -2.58
N GLY A 94 2.22 -4.38 -2.09
CA GLY A 94 2.34 -4.69 -0.66
C GLY A 94 3.66 -4.17 -0.08
N VAL A 95 4.77 -4.41 -0.77
CA VAL A 95 6.11 -3.92 -0.38
C VAL A 95 6.13 -2.38 -0.34
N LEU A 96 5.62 -1.73 -1.39
CA LEU A 96 5.56 -0.26 -1.45
C LEU A 96 4.70 0.34 -0.34
N ARG A 97 3.56 -0.27 -0.01
CA ARG A 97 2.71 0.17 1.10
C ARG A 97 3.42 0.05 2.44
N ALA A 98 4.11 -1.06 2.70
CA ALA A 98 4.87 -1.23 3.93
C ALA A 98 6.02 -0.22 4.06
N GLN A 99 6.71 0.09 2.95
CA GLN A 99 7.74 1.13 2.92
C GLN A 99 7.17 2.52 3.17
N ASN A 100 6.03 2.84 2.55
CA ASN A 100 5.34 4.12 2.79
C ASN A 100 4.92 4.28 4.24
N GLU A 101 4.39 3.23 4.87
CA GLU A 101 4.02 3.27 6.29
C GLU A 101 5.24 3.54 7.19
N ARG A 102 6.38 2.90 6.88
CA ARG A 102 7.64 3.14 7.60
C ARG A 102 8.08 4.60 7.47
N LEU A 103 8.12 5.12 6.24
CA LEU A 103 8.52 6.50 5.97
C LEU A 103 7.56 7.50 6.62
N LEU A 104 6.26 7.22 6.65
CA LEU A 104 5.29 8.06 7.36
C LEU A 104 5.58 8.13 8.86
N LYS A 105 5.90 6.99 9.50
CA LYS A 105 6.29 6.96 10.92
C LYS A 105 7.58 7.73 11.18
N GLU A 106 8.60 7.53 10.35
CA GLU A 106 9.87 8.27 10.43
C GLU A 106 9.64 9.78 10.24
N ASN A 107 8.85 10.17 9.24
CA ASN A 107 8.53 11.57 8.98
C ASN A 107 7.75 12.21 10.15
N MET A 108 6.81 11.48 10.75
CA MET A 108 6.10 11.92 11.95
C MET A 108 7.05 12.10 13.13
N LEU A 109 7.99 11.18 13.34
CA LEU A 109 8.99 11.29 14.41
C LEU A 109 9.89 12.51 14.17
N MET A 110 10.39 12.70 12.95
CA MET A 110 11.21 13.86 12.58
C MET A 110 10.45 15.18 12.79
N LYS A 111 9.18 15.24 12.37
CA LYS A 111 8.33 16.42 12.61
C LYS A 111 8.14 16.71 14.10
N LYS A 112 7.89 15.68 14.93
CA LYS A 112 7.79 15.85 16.39
C LYS A 112 9.09 16.34 17.00
N ILE A 113 10.23 15.83 16.54
CA ILE A 113 11.54 16.32 16.99
C ILE A 113 11.68 17.81 16.65
N LEU A 114 11.38 18.21 15.42
CA LEU A 114 11.43 19.61 15.00
C LEU A 114 10.41 20.51 15.74
N GLU A 115 9.23 19.98 16.07
CA GLU A 115 8.22 20.70 16.85
C GLU A 115 8.60 20.86 18.33
N ASN A 116 9.30 19.88 18.90
CA ASN A 116 9.81 19.95 20.26
C ASN A 116 11.08 20.81 20.33
N GLU A 117 11.94 20.72 19.32
CA GLU A 117 13.12 21.55 19.14
C GLU A 117 12.78 22.82 18.35
N LYS A 118 11.78 23.57 18.82
CA LYS A 118 11.58 24.93 18.33
C LYS A 118 12.85 25.72 18.58
N CYS A 119 13.50 26.09 17.50
CA CYS A 119 14.71 26.90 17.51
C CYS A 119 14.43 28.22 18.26
N LEU A 120 15.20 28.48 19.33
CA LEU A 120 15.13 29.72 20.12
C LEU A 120 15.16 30.97 19.20
N ALA A 121 16.08 30.95 18.22
CA ALA A 121 16.26 32.06 17.28
C ALA A 121 15.07 32.29 16.34
N CYS A 122 14.24 31.28 16.06
CA CYS A 122 13.12 31.38 15.11
C CYS A 122 11.80 31.79 15.79
N CYS A 123 11.68 31.60 17.10
CA CYS A 123 10.51 32.00 17.91
C CYS A 123 10.67 33.38 18.57
N GLY A 124 11.78 34.08 18.32
CA GLY A 124 12.06 35.39 18.93
C GLY A 124 12.37 35.32 20.43
N LEU A 125 12.61 34.12 20.98
CA LEU A 125 13.00 33.92 22.36
C LEU A 125 14.52 34.00 22.45
N SER A 126 15.03 34.95 23.21
CA SER A 126 16.45 35.01 23.53
C SER A 126 16.84 33.85 24.46
N ILE A 127 18.13 33.52 24.50
CA ILE A 127 18.67 32.55 25.48
C ILE A 127 18.31 33.01 26.91
N GLU A 128 18.33 34.32 27.16
CA GLU A 128 17.98 34.94 28.44
C GLU A 128 16.50 34.69 28.82
N ASP A 129 15.57 34.69 27.86
CA ASP A 129 14.15 34.41 28.13
C ASP A 129 13.92 32.97 28.61
N VAL A 130 14.66 32.02 28.02
CA VAL A 130 14.60 30.61 28.41
C VAL A 130 15.21 30.39 29.80
N GLU A 131 16.31 31.07 30.11
CA GLU A 131 16.94 31.02 31.43
C GLU A 131 16.04 31.64 32.51
N LYS A 132 15.44 32.80 32.23
CA LYS A 132 14.50 33.45 33.15
C LYS A 132 13.28 32.58 33.43
N HIS A 133 12.73 31.93 32.40
CA HIS A 133 11.63 30.98 32.55
C HIS A 133 12.02 29.77 33.42
N LYS A 134 13.22 29.22 33.21
CA LYS A 134 13.76 28.12 34.01
C LYS A 134 13.90 28.50 35.48
N HIS A 135 14.41 29.69 35.78
CA HIS A 135 14.53 30.21 37.14
C HIS A 135 13.16 30.38 37.81
N SER A 136 12.19 30.98 37.11
CA SER A 136 10.83 31.14 37.61
C SER A 136 10.16 29.79 37.93
N LEU A 137 10.35 28.79 37.07
CA LEU A 137 9.82 27.44 37.28
C LEU A 137 10.44 26.75 38.52
N GLN A 138 11.75 26.91 38.75
CA GLN A 138 12.41 26.39 39.95
C GLN A 138 11.88 27.06 41.22
N GLN A 139 11.66 28.37 41.19
CA GLN A 139 11.10 29.11 42.32
C GLN A 139 9.69 28.65 42.67
N LEU A 140 8.82 28.47 41.65
CA LEU A 140 7.46 27.95 41.85
C LEU A 140 7.45 26.53 42.42
N LYS A 141 8.39 25.66 42.01
CA LYS A 141 8.52 24.31 42.58
C LYS A 141 8.87 24.35 44.07
N LEU A 142 9.80 25.24 44.45
CA LEU A 142 10.20 25.42 45.84
C LEU A 142 9.03 25.97 46.68
N GLU A 143 8.34 26.98 46.18
CA GLU A 143 7.19 27.58 46.85
C GLU A 143 6.06 26.55 47.05
N ASN A 144 5.75 25.75 46.02
CA ASN A 144 4.75 24.68 46.15
C ASN A 144 5.16 23.61 47.16
N ALA A 145 6.44 23.27 47.27
CA ALA A 145 6.92 22.34 48.30
C ALA A 145 6.72 22.94 49.69
N GLN A 146 7.11 24.20 49.89
CA GLN A 146 6.91 24.92 51.15
C GLN A 146 5.43 25.06 51.53
N LEU A 147 4.56 25.30 50.55
CA LEU A 147 3.11 25.38 50.77
C LEU A 147 2.52 24.01 51.14
N LYS A 148 3.02 22.92 50.55
CA LYS A 148 2.62 21.55 50.93
C LYS A 148 3.05 21.21 52.36
N ASP A 149 4.25 21.60 52.76
CA ASP A 149 4.75 21.40 54.12
C ASP A 149 3.93 22.21 55.14
N LYS A 150 3.47 23.41 54.78
CA LYS A 150 2.60 24.25 55.63
C LYS A 150 1.14 23.79 55.67
N ALA A 151 0.72 22.98 54.70
CA ALA A 151 -0.63 22.43 54.60
C ALA A 151 -0.75 21.01 55.21
N SER A 152 0.36 20.46 55.72
CA SER A 152 0.40 19.23 56.51
C SER A 152 0.44 19.54 58.01
#